data_AF-A0AA96QBT1-F1
#
_entry.id   AF-A0AA96QBT1-F1
#
_cell.length_a   1.000
_cell.length_b   1.000
_cell.length_c   1.000
_cell.angle_alpha   90.00
_cell.angle_beta   90.00
_cell.angle_gamma   90.00
#
_symmetry.space_group_name_H-M   'P 1'
#
loop_
_entity.id
_entity.type
_entity.pdbx_description
1 polymer ?
#
loop_
_entity_poly.entity_id
_entity_poly.type
_entity_poly.pdbx_seq_one_letter_code
_entity_poly.pdbx_strand_id
1 'polypeptide(L)'
;MKKWDCCISGKQVCSGFLLSEDSPKTLFQKAGDKLLNPIKRTVYIPEELVGTELLESGYSALAECSMLNAPNVKYYATERISQWKDVMTNSLQDSQVQVAVEMWRYNPRKLSMRNVVDELSLALALREDADERVEEAVEEMLNELWRKIDGYRN
;
A
#
# COMPACT_ATOMS: atom_id res chain seq x y z
N MET A 1 15.44 3.26 -44.25
CA MET A 1 14.38 3.77 -43.35
C MET A 1 13.14 2.92 -43.57
N LYS A 2 12.83 1.98 -42.66
CA LYS A 2 11.63 1.14 -42.77
C LYS A 2 10.62 1.57 -41.68
N LYS A 3 9.50 2.05 -42.19
CA LYS A 3 8.14 2.13 -41.65
C LYS A 3 7.89 1.21 -40.44
N TRP A 4 7.40 1.78 -39.34
CA TRP A 4 6.76 1.02 -38.26
C TRP A 4 5.38 1.63 -38.04
N ASP A 5 4.41 1.08 -38.76
CA ASP A 5 3.00 1.16 -38.39
C ASP A 5 2.79 0.26 -37.17
N CYS A 6 2.42 0.82 -36.03
CA CYS A 6 1.85 0.07 -34.93
C CYS A 6 0.72 0.91 -34.31
N CYS A 7 -0.43 0.89 -34.98
CA CYS A 7 -1.70 1.30 -34.40
C CYS A 7 -2.22 0.17 -33.52
N ILE A 8 -2.01 0.28 -32.20
CA ILE A 8 -2.84 -0.41 -31.20
C ILE A 8 -3.41 0.68 -30.31
N SER A 9 -4.72 0.93 -30.49
CA SER A 9 -5.63 1.64 -29.57
C SER A 9 -4.96 2.61 -28.57
N GLY A 10 -4.65 3.84 -29.01
CA GLY A 10 -4.55 5.00 -28.12
C GLY A 10 -3.41 5.03 -27.10
N LYS A 11 -2.27 4.35 -27.30
CA LYS A 11 -1.08 4.56 -26.45
C LYS A 11 0.12 4.97 -27.28
N GLN A 12 0.58 6.20 -27.07
CA GLN A 12 1.83 6.71 -27.61
C GLN A 12 2.94 6.45 -26.59
N VAL A 13 3.77 5.43 -26.83
CA VAL A 13 4.93 5.13 -25.99
C VAL A 13 6.13 5.91 -26.53
N CYS A 14 6.50 7.00 -25.86
CA CYS A 14 7.76 7.71 -26.09
C CYS A 14 8.70 7.43 -24.90
N SER A 15 9.77 6.70 -25.16
CA SER A 15 10.98 6.54 -24.32
C SER A 15 10.75 6.52 -22.79
N GLY A 16 10.46 5.35 -22.23
CA GLY A 16 10.61 5.08 -20.79
C GLY A 16 9.55 5.63 -19.85
N PHE A 17 8.66 6.52 -20.33
CA PHE A 17 7.52 7.02 -19.56
C PHE A 17 6.22 6.58 -20.23
N LEU A 18 5.35 5.92 -19.45
CA LEU A 18 3.97 5.66 -19.87
C LEU A 18 3.17 6.95 -19.70
N LEU A 19 3.19 7.79 -20.73
CA LEU A 19 2.26 8.91 -20.84
C LEU A 19 0.92 8.34 -21.33
N SER A 20 -0.08 8.35 -20.46
CA SER A 20 -1.46 8.07 -20.83
C SER A 20 -2.27 9.35 -20.76
N GLU A 21 -3.18 9.53 -21.70
CA GLU A 21 -4.17 10.61 -21.66
C GLU A 21 -5.27 10.36 -20.62
N ASP A 22 -5.34 9.14 -20.08
CA ASP A 22 -6.25 8.78 -19.00
C ASP A 22 -5.91 9.51 -17.69
N SER A 23 -6.93 9.79 -16.87
CA SER A 23 -6.72 10.30 -15.51
C SER A 23 -5.92 9.29 -14.66
N PRO A 24 -5.14 9.74 -13.66
CA PRO A 24 -4.44 8.85 -12.73
C PRO A 24 -5.35 7.80 -12.08
N LYS A 25 -6.59 8.18 -11.76
CA LYS A 25 -7.63 7.28 -11.24
C LYS A 25 -7.96 6.15 -12.23
N THR A 26 -8.23 6.49 -13.49
CA THR A 26 -8.54 5.52 -14.54
C THR A 26 -7.35 4.61 -14.85
N LEU A 27 -6.12 5.16 -14.81
CA LEU A 27 -4.90 4.37 -14.94
C LEU A 27 -4.75 3.36 -13.81
N PHE A 28 -4.95 3.78 -12.57
CA PHE A 28 -4.87 2.91 -11.40
C PHE A 28 -5.91 1.79 -11.46
N GLN A 29 -7.15 2.10 -11.84
CA GLN A 29 -8.20 1.10 -12.03
C GLN A 29 -7.87 0.11 -13.15
N LYS A 30 -7.45 0.58 -14.33
CA LYS A 30 -7.04 -0.30 -15.45
C LYS A 30 -5.79 -1.12 -15.13
N ALA A 31 -4.90 -0.60 -14.28
CA ALA A 31 -3.71 -1.30 -13.83
C ALA A 31 -4.02 -2.25 -12.66
N GLY A 32 -5.15 -2.10 -11.98
CA GLY A 32 -5.54 -2.85 -10.79
C GLY A 32 -5.36 -4.36 -10.96
N ASP A 33 -5.81 -4.91 -12.09
CA ASP A 33 -5.70 -6.35 -12.40
C ASP A 33 -4.25 -6.84 -12.56
N LYS A 34 -3.31 -5.91 -12.82
CA LYS A 34 -1.88 -6.18 -12.98
C LYS A 34 -1.07 -5.82 -11.74
N LEU A 35 -1.63 -5.05 -10.82
CA LEU A 35 -0.99 -4.63 -9.59
C LEU A 35 -1.05 -5.76 -8.57
N LEU A 36 0.13 -6.25 -8.20
CA LEU A 36 0.30 -7.29 -7.19
C LEU A 36 0.14 -6.70 -5.80
N ASN A 37 -0.38 -7.51 -4.87
CA ASN A 37 -0.39 -7.17 -3.45
C ASN A 37 1.06 -6.89 -2.99
N PRO A 38 1.33 -5.70 -2.41
CA PRO A 38 2.67 -5.33 -1.96
C PRO A 38 3.13 -6.18 -0.78
N ILE A 39 2.21 -6.73 0.01
CA ILE A 39 2.52 -7.64 1.11
C ILE A 39 2.95 -8.99 0.54
N LYS A 40 4.14 -9.43 0.94
CA LYS A 40 4.67 -10.76 0.61
C LYS A 40 4.43 -11.76 1.74
N ARG A 41 4.47 -11.31 2.99
CA ARG A 41 4.27 -12.14 4.19
C ARG A 41 3.96 -11.24 5.39
N THR A 42 3.11 -11.71 6.30
CA THR A 42 2.91 -11.10 7.61
C THR A 42 3.51 -12.00 8.68
N VAL A 43 4.21 -11.41 9.65
CA VAL A 43 4.75 -12.08 10.83
C VAL A 43 4.40 -11.27 12.07
N TYR A 44 4.50 -11.89 13.25
CA TYR A 44 4.18 -11.22 14.51
C TYR A 44 5.42 -11.17 15.40
N ILE A 45 5.68 -10.02 16.00
CA ILE A 45 6.82 -9.80 16.90
C ILE A 45 6.35 -9.11 18.17
N PRO A 46 7.08 -9.23 19.30
CA PRO A 46 6.84 -8.42 20.48
C PRO A 46 6.92 -6.91 20.17
N GLU A 47 5.99 -6.13 20.71
CA GLU A 47 5.93 -4.66 20.49
C GLU A 47 7.22 -3.96 20.94
N GLU A 48 7.87 -4.47 21.98
CA GLU A 48 9.13 -3.92 22.52
C GLU A 48 10.29 -3.91 21.51
N LEU A 49 10.22 -4.75 20.47
CA LEU A 49 11.22 -4.85 19.42
C LEU A 49 10.93 -3.92 18.24
N VAL A 50 9.82 -3.20 18.27
CA VAL A 50 9.45 -2.21 17.26
C VAL A 50 10.25 -0.94 17.49
N GLY A 51 11.13 -0.62 16.54
CA GLY A 51 11.82 0.66 16.49
C GLY A 51 10.93 1.76 15.88
N THR A 52 11.26 3.02 16.16
CA THR A 52 10.64 4.21 15.55
C THR A 52 10.89 4.33 14.05
N GLU A 53 11.72 3.46 13.48
CA GLU A 53 12.01 3.41 12.05
C GLU A 53 10.99 2.61 11.23
N LEU A 54 10.05 1.93 11.86
CA LEU A 54 9.00 1.20 11.15
C LEU A 54 7.89 2.15 10.69
N LEU A 55 7.36 1.86 9.50
CA LEU A 55 6.22 2.59 8.95
C LEU A 55 4.94 1.86 9.34
N GLU A 56 3.93 2.60 9.77
CA GLU A 56 2.61 2.03 10.04
C GLU A 56 1.96 1.58 8.73
N SER A 57 1.32 0.42 8.77
CA SER A 57 0.68 -0.21 7.61
C SER A 57 -0.68 -0.83 7.97
N GLY A 58 -1.32 -1.45 6.98
CA GLY A 58 -2.60 -2.15 7.15
C GLY A 58 -3.63 -1.33 7.91
N TYR A 59 -4.24 -1.96 8.91
CA TYR A 59 -5.27 -1.35 9.75
C TYR A 59 -4.78 -0.14 10.56
N SER A 60 -3.51 -0.12 10.98
CA SER A 60 -2.97 1.02 11.73
C SER A 60 -2.86 2.27 10.85
N ALA A 61 -2.32 2.10 9.64
CA ALA A 61 -2.28 3.18 8.66
C ALA A 61 -3.67 3.64 8.26
N LEU A 62 -4.60 2.70 8.04
CA LEU A 62 -5.97 3.04 7.65
C LEU A 62 -6.72 3.76 8.77
N ALA A 63 -6.51 3.40 10.04
CA ALA A 63 -7.10 4.10 11.19
C ALA A 63 -6.56 5.53 11.35
N GLU A 64 -5.31 5.81 10.97
CA GLU A 64 -4.79 7.18 10.91
C GLU A 64 -5.38 8.00 9.74
N CYS A 65 -5.71 7.32 8.64
CA CYS A 65 -6.28 7.96 7.45
C CYS A 65 -7.82 8.05 7.46
N SER A 66 -8.52 7.36 8.38
CA SER A 66 -9.98 7.24 8.41
C SER A 66 -10.54 7.39 9.83
N MET A 67 -11.86 7.38 9.98
CA MET A 67 -12.53 7.36 11.30
C MET A 67 -12.68 5.94 11.88
N LEU A 68 -11.94 4.95 11.36
CA LEU A 68 -11.98 3.59 11.89
C LEU A 68 -11.40 3.54 13.31
N ASN A 69 -11.95 2.64 14.12
CA ASN A 69 -11.38 2.35 15.43
C ASN A 69 -9.97 1.79 15.24
N ALA A 70 -9.02 2.30 16.04
CA ALA A 70 -7.67 1.77 16.07
C ALA A 70 -7.70 0.26 16.33
N PRO A 71 -6.97 -0.54 15.55
CA PRO A 71 -6.92 -1.98 15.76
C PRO A 71 -6.24 -2.29 17.10
N ASN A 72 -6.66 -3.37 17.75
CA ASN A 72 -5.99 -3.86 18.97
C ASN A 72 -4.52 -4.22 18.72
N VAL A 73 -4.22 -4.70 17.52
CA VAL A 73 -2.87 -5.07 17.07
C VAL A 73 -2.37 -4.01 16.11
N LYS A 74 -1.20 -3.45 16.38
CA LYS A 74 -0.56 -2.51 15.45
C LYS A 74 0.06 -3.23 14.27
N TYR A 75 -0.03 -2.62 13.09
CA TYR A 75 0.51 -3.13 11.84
C TYR A 75 1.63 -2.22 11.34
N TYR A 76 2.76 -2.84 10.97
CA TYR A 76 3.94 -2.15 10.47
C TYR A 76 4.43 -2.77 9.16
N ALA A 77 4.98 -1.96 8.26
CA ALA A 77 5.59 -2.40 7.01
C ALA A 77 7.11 -2.27 7.02
N THR A 78 7.77 -3.29 6.47
CA THR A 78 9.22 -3.29 6.23
C THR A 78 9.59 -4.15 5.03
N GLU A 79 10.71 -3.84 4.38
CA GLU A 79 11.28 -4.68 3.32
C GLU A 79 11.88 -5.98 3.89
N ARG A 80 12.38 -5.93 5.13
CA ARG A 80 13.20 -7.01 5.71
C ARG A 80 12.78 -7.32 7.14
N ILE A 81 12.44 -8.58 7.36
CA ILE A 81 12.09 -9.14 8.68
C ILE A 81 13.22 -9.97 9.30
N SER A 82 14.39 -10.06 8.64
CA SER A 82 15.50 -10.92 9.05
C SER A 82 16.03 -10.63 10.46
N GLN A 83 15.88 -9.39 10.93
CA GLN A 83 16.30 -8.99 12.28
C GLN A 83 15.47 -9.62 13.40
N TRP A 84 14.26 -10.11 13.10
CA TRP A 84 13.37 -10.76 14.08
C TRP A 84 13.24 -12.25 13.86
N LYS A 85 14.15 -12.87 13.10
CA LYS A 85 14.02 -14.27 12.69
C LYS A 85 13.84 -15.24 13.87
N ASP A 86 14.48 -14.96 15.00
CA ASP A 86 14.48 -15.85 16.18
C ASP A 86 13.30 -15.60 17.13
N VAL A 87 12.60 -14.46 16.98
CA VAL A 87 11.51 -14.01 17.87
C VAL A 87 10.16 -13.91 17.17
N MET A 88 10.15 -13.93 15.83
CA MET A 88 8.93 -13.79 15.04
C MET A 88 8.09 -15.07 15.05
N THR A 89 6.77 -14.91 15.13
CA THR A 89 5.79 -15.99 15.00
C THR A 89 4.98 -15.83 13.70
N ASN A 90 4.45 -16.94 13.18
CA ASN A 90 3.62 -16.93 11.97
C ASN A 90 2.15 -16.59 12.26
N SER A 91 1.76 -16.65 13.54
CA SER A 91 0.41 -16.34 14.00
C SER A 91 0.48 -15.49 15.26
N LEU A 92 -0.54 -14.63 15.40
CA LEU A 92 -0.74 -13.83 16.58
C LEU A 92 -1.03 -14.76 17.77
N GLN A 93 -0.24 -14.62 18.84
CA GLN A 93 -0.42 -15.32 20.11
C GLN A 93 -1.12 -14.41 21.12
N ASP A 94 -0.67 -13.16 21.22
CA ASP A 94 -1.23 -12.18 22.15
C ASP A 94 -1.30 -10.79 21.50
N SER A 95 -2.53 -10.31 21.33
CA SER A 95 -2.80 -8.99 20.72
C SER A 95 -2.36 -7.80 21.55
N GLN A 96 -2.06 -7.97 22.85
CA GLN A 96 -1.70 -6.87 23.75
C GLN A 96 -0.20 -6.61 23.82
N VAL A 97 0.62 -7.61 23.48
CA VAL A 97 2.09 -7.52 23.55
C VAL A 97 2.78 -7.79 22.20
N GLN A 98 2.02 -8.20 21.19
CA GLN A 98 2.55 -8.42 19.84
C GLN A 98 1.97 -7.45 18.83
N VAL A 99 2.78 -7.16 17.83
CA VAL A 99 2.42 -6.39 16.65
C VAL A 99 2.54 -7.23 15.40
N ALA A 100 1.80 -6.88 14.36
CA ALA A 100 1.93 -7.45 13.04
C ALA A 100 2.96 -6.67 12.22
N VAL A 101 3.89 -7.40 11.60
CA VAL A 101 4.90 -6.84 10.70
C VAL A 101 4.75 -7.48 9.33
N GLU A 102 4.42 -6.65 8.36
CA GLU A 102 4.25 -6.99 6.96
C GLU A 102 5.58 -6.82 6.23
N MET A 103 6.08 -7.93 5.68
CA MET A 103 7.20 -7.93 4.77
C MET A 103 6.71 -7.57 3.37
N TRP A 104 7.08 -6.39 2.90
CA TRP A 104 6.68 -5.88 1.60
C TRP A 104 7.66 -6.28 0.48
N ARG A 105 7.16 -6.37 -0.76
CA ARG A 105 7.96 -6.74 -1.95
C ARG A 105 8.98 -5.66 -2.34
N TYR A 106 8.73 -4.43 -1.93
CA TYR A 106 9.58 -3.27 -2.14
C TYR A 106 9.70 -2.50 -0.84
N ASN A 107 10.65 -1.57 -0.78
CA ASN A 107 10.86 -0.75 0.40
C ASN A 107 9.73 0.29 0.55
N PRO A 108 8.87 0.21 1.58
CA PRO A 108 7.75 1.13 1.75
C PRO A 108 8.24 2.59 1.92
N ARG A 109 9.41 2.82 2.54
CA ARG A 109 9.99 4.17 2.74
C ARG A 109 10.31 4.91 1.44
N LYS A 110 10.43 4.21 0.30
CA LYS A 110 10.68 4.87 -0.99
C LYS A 110 9.48 5.62 -1.53
N LEU A 111 8.27 5.18 -1.16
CA LEU A 111 7.01 5.77 -1.61
C LEU A 111 6.33 6.57 -0.50
N SER A 112 6.60 6.23 0.76
CA SER A 112 6.12 6.99 1.91
C SER A 112 6.77 8.36 2.05
N MET A 113 5.94 9.39 2.24
CA MET A 113 6.37 10.74 2.60
C MET A 113 6.29 11.03 4.11
N ARG A 114 5.69 10.12 4.89
CA ARG A 114 5.44 10.21 6.33
C ARG A 114 5.82 8.91 7.04
N ASN A 115 5.50 8.79 8.33
CA ASN A 115 5.65 7.53 9.11
C ASN A 115 4.59 6.47 8.78
N VAL A 116 3.86 6.63 7.67
CA VAL A 116 2.79 5.74 7.21
C VAL A 116 3.14 5.28 5.80
N VAL A 117 2.75 4.05 5.44
CA VAL A 117 2.84 3.56 4.06
C VAL A 117 2.08 4.46 3.08
N ASP A 118 2.52 4.48 1.82
CA ASP A 118 1.83 5.17 0.72
C ASP A 118 0.38 4.66 0.55
N GLU A 119 -0.55 5.59 0.30
CA GLU A 119 -2.00 5.31 0.27
C GLU A 119 -2.39 4.36 -0.87
N LEU A 120 -1.74 4.45 -2.03
CA LEU A 120 -2.01 3.53 -3.16
C LEU A 120 -1.57 2.11 -2.81
N SER A 121 -0.40 1.99 -2.18
CA SER A 121 0.12 0.71 -1.72
C SER A 121 -0.74 0.12 -0.60
N LEU A 122 -1.21 0.95 0.33
CA LEU A 122 -2.14 0.54 1.38
C LEU A 122 -3.45 0.02 0.80
N ALA A 123 -4.02 0.73 -0.18
CA ALA A 123 -5.22 0.28 -0.86
C ALA A 123 -5.02 -1.07 -1.56
N LEU A 124 -3.86 -1.31 -2.18
CA LEU A 124 -3.54 -2.61 -2.79
C LEU A 124 -3.36 -3.72 -1.74
N ALA A 125 -2.80 -3.39 -0.57
CA ALA A 125 -2.63 -4.33 0.53
C ALA A 125 -3.97 -4.82 1.09
N LEU A 126 -4.94 -3.90 1.22
CA LEU A 126 -6.25 -4.13 1.81
C LEU A 126 -7.37 -4.44 0.81
N ARG A 127 -7.06 -4.45 -0.50
CA ARG A 127 -8.05 -4.72 -1.57
C ARG A 127 -8.74 -6.09 -1.45
N GLU A 128 -8.04 -7.06 -0.88
CA GLU A 128 -8.55 -8.43 -0.70
C GLU A 128 -9.10 -8.67 0.71
N ASP A 129 -9.26 -7.61 1.52
CA ASP A 129 -9.86 -7.72 2.84
C ASP A 129 -11.37 -8.02 2.74
N ALA A 130 -11.90 -8.76 3.70
CA ALA A 130 -13.30 -9.19 3.72
C ALA A 130 -14.21 -8.24 4.51
N ASP A 131 -13.65 -7.28 5.26
CA ASP A 131 -14.42 -6.33 6.06
C ASP A 131 -14.89 -5.15 5.19
N GLU A 132 -16.20 -5.04 4.98
CA GLU A 132 -16.82 -3.96 4.21
C GLU A 132 -16.46 -2.56 4.74
N ARG A 133 -16.19 -2.42 6.05
CA ARG A 133 -15.80 -1.13 6.66
C ARG A 133 -14.38 -0.73 6.25
N VAL A 134 -13.52 -1.71 6.02
CA VAL A 134 -12.15 -1.49 5.52
C VAL A 134 -12.22 -1.06 4.07
N GLU A 135 -13.05 -1.74 3.27
CA GLU A 135 -13.28 -1.39 1.87
C GLU A 135 -13.76 0.07 1.72
N GLU A 136 -14.77 0.47 2.49
CA GLU A 136 -15.31 1.84 2.50
C GLU A 136 -14.24 2.86 2.86
N ALA A 137 -13.50 2.63 3.95
CA ALA A 137 -12.44 3.54 4.39
C ALA A 137 -11.29 3.66 3.36
N VAL A 138 -10.93 2.56 2.69
CA VAL A 138 -9.94 2.57 1.60
C VAL A 138 -10.46 3.36 0.40
N GLU A 139 -11.72 3.21 0.03
CA GLU A 139 -12.33 3.96 -1.07
C GLU A 139 -12.38 5.46 -0.77
N GLU A 140 -12.77 5.86 0.45
CA GLU A 140 -12.75 7.26 0.88
C GLU A 140 -11.35 7.86 0.82
N MET A 141 -10.35 7.17 1.38
CA MET A 141 -8.94 7.60 1.34
C MET A 141 -8.45 7.79 -0.11
N LEU A 142 -8.75 6.84 -1.00
CA LEU A 142 -8.41 6.96 -2.41
C LEU A 142 -9.12 8.14 -3.07
N ASN A 143 -10.41 8.36 -2.79
CA ASN A 143 -11.16 9.48 -3.33
C ASN A 143 -10.59 10.84 -2.88
N GLU A 144 -10.14 10.97 -1.64
CA GLU A 144 -9.41 12.15 -1.19
C GLU A 144 -8.08 12.33 -1.94
N LEU A 145 -7.32 11.26 -2.14
CA LEU A 145 -6.07 11.29 -2.89
C LEU A 145 -6.31 11.75 -4.34
N TRP A 146 -7.36 11.25 -5.00
CA TRP A 146 -7.74 11.70 -6.34
C TRP A 146 -8.16 13.16 -6.36
N ARG A 147 -8.97 13.61 -5.39
CA ARG A 147 -9.36 15.02 -5.27
C ARG A 147 -8.16 15.95 -5.11
N LYS A 148 -7.14 15.53 -4.33
CA LYS A 148 -5.89 16.28 -4.20
C LYS A 148 -5.19 16.38 -5.55
N ILE A 149 -4.98 15.24 -6.23
CA ILE A 149 -4.29 15.19 -7.54
C ILE A 149 -5.01 16.01 -8.62
N ASP A 150 -6.33 15.91 -8.70
CA ASP A 150 -7.14 16.66 -9.66
C ASP A 150 -7.24 18.15 -9.29
N GLY A 151 -7.25 18.47 -7.99
CA GLY A 151 -7.24 19.85 -7.49
C GLY A 151 -5.95 20.62 -7.80
N TYR A 152 -4.81 19.94 -7.92
CA TYR A 152 -3.54 20.54 -8.35
C TYR A 152 -3.45 20.82 -9.86
N ARG A 153 -4.46 20.42 -10.65
CA ARG A 153 -4.51 20.67 -12.11
C ARG A 153 -5.26 21.94 -12.53
N ASN A 154 -5.73 22.74 -11.57
CA ASN A 154 -6.27 24.08 -11.83
C ASN A 154 -5.21 25.17 -11.70
#